data_AF-A0A2V8BAG1-F1
#
_entry.id   AF-A0A2V8BAG1-F1
#
_cell.length_a   1.000
_cell.length_b   1.000
_cell.length_c   1.000
_cell.angle_alpha   90.00
_cell.angle_beta   90.00
_cell.angle_gamma   90.00
#
_symmetry.space_group_name_H-M   'P 1'
#
loop_
_entity.id
_entity.type
_entity.pdbx_description
1 polymer ?
#
loop_
_entity_poly.entity_id
_entity_poly.type
_entity_poly.pdbx_seq_one_letter_code
_entity_poly.pdbx_strand_id
1 'polypeptide(L)'
;SDDYLVQAKIGNAWRTLYRFGLEEHFLPDYEVTNWYLSNNPASHFVTGLIAARPAAGRRYTLRNTDFAIHFLNGRTERKVLRTTTELRETLEGPFGLTLPDTPELDATLARLGAHRG
;
A
#
# COMPACT_ATOMS: atom_id res chain seq x y z
N SER A 1 -0.64 -25.71 17.30
CA SER A 1 -0.21 -25.21 15.98
C SER A 1 1.03 -24.41 16.24
N ASP A 2 2.16 -24.81 15.65
CA ASP A 2 3.45 -24.13 15.84
C ASP A 2 3.54 -22.95 14.87
N ASP A 3 2.61 -22.01 15.02
CA ASP A 3 2.57 -20.82 14.17
C ASP A 3 3.54 -19.76 14.71
N TYR A 4 4.26 -19.11 13.82
CA TYR A 4 5.13 -18.00 14.13
C TYR A 4 4.41 -16.67 13.87
N LEU A 5 4.72 -15.66 14.70
CA LEU A 5 4.22 -14.30 14.54
C LEU A 5 5.36 -13.37 14.17
N VAL A 6 5.22 -12.65 13.06
CA VAL A 6 6.08 -11.49 12.78
C VAL A 6 5.42 -10.26 13.38
N GLN A 7 6.16 -9.59 14.27
CA GLN A 7 5.69 -8.38 14.93
C GLN A 7 6.65 -7.22 14.69
N ALA A 8 6.09 -6.02 14.60
CA ALA A 8 6.85 -4.77 14.59
C ALA A 8 6.49 -3.94 15.82
N LYS A 9 7.49 -3.36 16.47
CA LYS A 9 7.28 -2.38 17.53
C LYS A 9 6.95 -1.03 16.91
N ILE A 10 5.70 -0.58 17.07
CA ILE A 10 5.21 0.69 16.54
C ILE A 10 4.80 1.57 17.73
N GLY A 11 5.56 2.64 17.95
CA GLY A 11 5.49 3.41 19.19
C GLY A 11 5.87 2.52 20.38
N ASN A 12 4.98 2.44 21.37
CA ASN A 12 5.19 1.65 22.58
C ASN A 12 4.51 0.27 22.54
N ALA A 13 3.97 -0.15 21.40
CA ALA A 13 3.24 -1.42 21.27
C ALA A 13 3.83 -2.33 20.20
N TRP A 14 3.90 -3.63 20.48
CA TRP A 14 4.13 -4.65 19.47
C TRP A 14 2.84 -4.88 18.70
N ARG A 15 2.92 -4.83 17.37
CA ARG A 15 1.80 -5.12 16.47
C ARG A 15 2.16 -6.30 15.58
N THR A 16 1.28 -7.29 15.55
CA THR A 16 1.40 -8.44 14.64
C THR A 16 1.13 -7.99 13.21
N LEU A 17 2.04 -8.35 12.30
CA LEU A 17 1.92 -8.07 10.86
C LEU A 17 1.30 -9.25 10.13
N TYR A 18 1.84 -10.45 10.36
CA TYR A 18 1.33 -11.70 9.82
C TYR A 18 1.74 -12.88 10.69
N ARG A 19 1.07 -14.00 10.43
CA ARG A 19 1.26 -15.30 11.06
C ARG A 19 1.60 -16.29 9.96
N PHE A 20 2.55 -17.18 10.19
CA PHE A 20 2.96 -18.19 9.22
C PHE A 20 3.40 -19.49 9.92
N GLY A 21 3.24 -20.63 9.25
CA GLY A 21 3.85 -21.90 9.63
C GLY A 21 5.10 -22.18 8.79
N LEU A 22 5.62 -23.40 8.85
CA LEU A 22 6.84 -23.80 8.10
C LEU A 22 6.53 -24.65 6.87
N GLU A 23 5.27 -24.70 6.45
CA GLU A 23 4.85 -25.41 5.26
C GLU A 23 5.52 -24.83 4.00
N GLU A 24 5.97 -25.71 3.11
CA GLU A 24 6.49 -25.29 1.81
C GLU A 24 5.34 -24.87 0.90
N HIS A 25 5.52 -23.73 0.22
CA HIS A 25 4.60 -23.24 -0.81
C HIS A 25 5.32 -23.19 -2.16
N PHE A 26 4.67 -23.72 -3.19
CA PHE A 26 5.20 -23.78 -4.55
C PHE A 26 4.57 -22.71 -5.43
N LEU A 27 5.15 -22.49 -6.62
CA LEU A 27 4.68 -21.47 -7.56
C LEU A 27 3.15 -21.53 -7.85
N PRO A 28 2.54 -22.72 -8.06
CA PRO A 28 1.10 -22.80 -8.30
C PRO A 28 0.23 -22.28 -7.13
N ASP A 29 0.69 -22.44 -5.88
CA ASP A 29 -0.04 -21.93 -4.70
C ASP A 29 -0.10 -20.39 -4.71
N TYR A 30 1.00 -19.77 -5.14
CA TYR A 30 1.06 -18.32 -5.32
C TYR A 30 0.23 -17.84 -6.50
N GLU A 31 0.14 -18.60 -7.61
CA GLU A 31 -0.70 -18.23 -8.75
C GLU A 31 -2.18 -18.16 -8.38
N VAL A 32 -2.68 -19.15 -7.63
CA VAL A 32 -4.06 -19.17 -7.12
C VAL A 32 -4.32 -17.97 -6.22
N THR A 33 -3.41 -17.71 -5.28
CA THR A 33 -3.54 -16.60 -4.32
C THR A 33 -3.46 -15.24 -5.02
N ASN A 34 -2.52 -15.09 -5.97
CA ASN A 34 -2.34 -13.89 -6.76
C ASN A 34 -3.56 -13.61 -7.65
N TRP A 35 -4.13 -14.64 -8.28
CA TRP A 35 -5.35 -14.46 -9.08
C TRP A 35 -6.49 -13.92 -8.21
N TYR A 36 -6.70 -14.51 -7.02
CA TYR A 36 -7.72 -14.03 -6.08
C TYR A 36 -7.48 -12.57 -5.69
N LEU A 37 -6.26 -12.22 -5.27
CA LEU A 37 -5.93 -10.85 -4.83
C LEU A 37 -6.01 -9.83 -5.97
N SER A 38 -5.68 -10.22 -7.20
CA SER A 38 -5.61 -9.30 -8.35
C SER A 38 -6.91 -9.20 -9.15
N ASN A 39 -7.86 -10.14 -9.01
CA ASN A 39 -9.06 -10.19 -9.85
C ASN A 39 -10.37 -10.25 -9.08
N ASN A 40 -10.37 -10.69 -7.81
CA ASN A 40 -11.62 -10.77 -7.04
C ASN A 40 -12.15 -9.36 -6.74
N PRO A 41 -13.42 -9.03 -7.09
CA PRO A 41 -14.02 -7.73 -6.76
C PRO A 41 -14.03 -7.38 -5.28
N ALA A 42 -13.98 -8.38 -4.38
CA ALA A 42 -13.88 -8.17 -2.94
C ALA A 42 -12.45 -7.83 -2.47
N SER A 43 -11.44 -7.95 -3.33
CA SER A 43 -10.05 -7.64 -2.98
C SER A 43 -9.84 -6.13 -2.87
N HIS A 44 -9.17 -5.72 -1.80
CA HIS A 44 -8.78 -4.32 -1.61
C HIS A 44 -7.65 -3.89 -2.55
N PHE A 45 -6.94 -4.83 -3.19
CA PHE A 45 -5.99 -4.53 -4.25
C PHE A 45 -6.67 -4.22 -5.60
N VAL A 46 -7.90 -4.69 -5.81
CA VAL A 46 -8.71 -4.36 -7.00
C VAL A 46 -9.45 -3.02 -6.81
N THR A 47 -9.90 -2.75 -5.59
CA THR A 47 -10.80 -1.63 -5.30
C THR A 47 -10.12 -0.39 -4.70
N GLY A 48 -8.83 -0.47 -4.37
CA GLY A 48 -8.10 0.61 -3.70
C GLY A 48 -6.70 0.82 -4.24
N LEU A 49 -6.16 2.01 -3.98
CA LEU A 49 -4.76 2.34 -4.28
C LEU A 49 -3.92 2.14 -3.01
N ILE A 50 -2.91 1.28 -3.08
CA ILE A 50 -1.98 1.05 -1.97
C ILE A 50 -0.55 1.11 -2.50
N ALA A 51 0.30 1.88 -1.85
CA ALA A 51 1.73 1.92 -2.15
C ALA A 51 2.55 2.06 -0.86
N ALA A 52 3.73 1.45 -0.83
CA ALA A 52 4.68 1.58 0.26
C ALA A 52 6.11 1.56 -0.29
N ARG A 53 6.99 2.43 0.22
CA ARG A 53 8.41 2.45 -0.16
C ARG A 53 9.29 2.83 1.03
N PRO A 54 10.24 1.98 1.47
CA PRO A 54 11.29 2.40 2.39
C PRO A 54 12.29 3.34 1.69
N ALA A 55 12.83 4.30 2.44
CA ALA A 55 13.84 5.24 1.99
C ALA A 55 14.82 5.54 3.13
N ALA A 56 15.90 6.28 2.84
CA ALA A 56 16.85 6.67 3.88
C ALA A 56 16.14 7.47 4.99
N GLY A 57 16.18 6.94 6.22
CA GLY A 57 15.62 7.59 7.41
C GLY A 57 14.09 7.60 7.52
N ARG A 58 13.35 7.02 6.56
CA ARG A 58 11.88 7.08 6.52
C ARG A 58 11.24 5.96 5.68
N ARG A 59 9.93 5.81 5.78
CA ARG A 59 9.13 5.06 4.80
C ARG A 59 7.91 5.86 4.38
N TYR A 60 7.55 5.73 3.12
CA TYR A 60 6.34 6.28 2.53
C TYR A 60 5.25 5.22 2.52
N THR A 61 4.02 5.63 2.83
CA THR A 61 2.83 4.79 2.65
C THR A 61 1.71 5.63 2.06
N LEU A 62 0.94 5.04 1.15
CA LEU A 62 -0.25 5.62 0.56
C LEU A 62 -1.37 4.59 0.66
N ARG A 63 -2.52 5.02 1.16
CA ARG A 63 -3.77 4.25 1.08
C ARG A 63 -4.87 5.16 0.55
N ASN A 64 -5.31 4.89 -0.67
CA ASN A 64 -6.17 5.77 -1.45
C ASN A 64 -5.57 7.17 -1.53
N THR A 65 -6.15 8.12 -0.81
CA THR A 65 -5.70 9.52 -0.75
C THR A 65 -4.89 9.84 0.52
N ASP A 66 -4.80 8.91 1.46
CA ASP A 66 -4.07 9.09 2.73
C ASP A 66 -2.58 8.80 2.52
N PHE A 67 -1.80 9.85 2.28
CA PHE A 67 -0.35 9.78 2.22
C PHE A 67 0.27 9.97 3.61
N ALA A 68 1.27 9.17 3.95
CA ALA A 68 2.04 9.32 5.17
C ALA A 68 3.53 9.08 4.97
N ILE A 69 4.32 9.85 5.72
CA ILE A 69 5.77 9.70 5.86
C ILE A 69 6.07 9.32 7.29
N HIS A 70 6.61 8.12 7.51
CA HIS A 70 7.04 7.66 8.82
C HIS A 70 8.56 7.77 8.94
N PHE A 71 9.05 8.58 9.87
CA PHE A 71 10.48 8.76 10.11
C PHE A 71 10.99 7.77 11.16
N LEU A 72 12.28 7.43 11.10
CA LEU A 72 12.91 6.53 12.07
C LEU A 72 12.85 7.04 13.52
N ASN A 73 12.77 8.35 13.71
CA ASN A 73 12.62 8.97 15.04
C ASN A 73 11.19 8.84 15.62
N GLY A 74 10.28 8.14 14.94
CA GLY A 74 8.90 7.93 15.39
C GLY A 74 7.91 9.01 14.94
N ARG A 75 8.37 10.14 14.39
CA ARG A 75 7.47 11.17 13.82
C ARG A 75 6.74 10.60 12.60
N THR A 76 5.47 10.96 12.45
CA THR A 76 4.69 10.69 11.23
C THR A 76 4.08 11.98 10.72
N GLU A 77 4.29 12.27 9.44
CA GLU A 77 3.60 13.34 8.71
C GLU A 77 2.50 12.71 7.85
N ARG A 78 1.34 13.37 7.76
CA ARG A 78 0.20 12.90 6.96
C ARG A 78 -0.32 14.02 6.08
N LYS A 79 -0.71 13.67 4.85
CA LYS A 79 -1.37 14.55 3.89
C LYS A 79 -2.50 13.79 3.21
N VAL A 80 -3.65 14.42 3.08
CA VAL A 80 -4.73 13.93 2.20
C VAL A 80 -4.51 14.53 0.82
N LEU A 81 -4.37 13.68 -0.19
CA LEU A 81 -4.24 14.07 -1.60
C LEU A 81 -5.65 14.22 -2.21
N ARG A 82 -5.93 15.37 -2.82
CA ARG A 82 -7.28 15.71 -3.28
C ARG A 82 -7.44 15.67 -4.79
N THR A 83 -6.35 15.78 -5.53
CA THR A 83 -6.40 15.87 -6.99
C THR A 83 -5.66 14.71 -7.65
N THR A 84 -6.04 14.42 -8.89
CA THR A 84 -5.32 13.47 -9.76
C THR A 84 -3.85 13.84 -9.89
N THR A 85 -3.55 15.15 -10.05
CA THR A 85 -2.17 15.66 -10.12
C THR A 85 -1.39 15.35 -8.85
N GLU A 86 -1.94 15.64 -7.66
CA GLU A 86 -1.25 15.34 -6.39
C GLU A 86 -0.98 13.84 -6.22
N LEU A 87 -1.91 12.99 -6.66
CA LEU A 87 -1.75 11.53 -6.64
C LEU A 87 -0.62 11.08 -7.56
N ARG A 88 -0.61 11.56 -8.83
CA ARG A 88 0.46 11.26 -9.79
C ARG A 88 1.83 11.69 -9.29
N GLU A 89 1.97 12.96 -8.90
CA GLU A 89 3.22 13.51 -8.39
C GLU A 89 3.74 12.72 -7.16
N THR A 90 2.83 12.27 -6.30
CA THR A 90 3.20 11.46 -5.13
C THR A 90 3.68 10.07 -5.53
N LEU A 91 2.99 9.41 -6.47
CA LEU A 91 3.35 8.09 -6.98
C LEU A 91 4.68 8.11 -7.76
N GLU A 92 4.91 9.15 -8.58
CA GLU A 92 6.11 9.28 -9.39
C GLU A 92 7.31 9.78 -8.58
N GLY A 93 7.12 10.75 -7.68
CA GLY A 93 8.19 11.31 -6.86
C GLY A 93 8.57 10.42 -5.67
N PRO A 94 7.89 10.55 -4.51
CA PRO A 94 8.15 9.73 -3.33
C PRO A 94 8.21 8.21 -3.59
N PHE A 95 7.27 7.65 -4.36
CA PHE A 95 7.25 6.20 -4.63
C PHE A 95 8.12 5.76 -5.81
N GLY A 96 8.53 6.67 -6.70
CA GLY A 96 9.43 6.34 -7.81
C GLY A 96 8.78 5.42 -8.86
N LEU A 97 7.45 5.45 -8.97
CA LEU A 97 6.72 4.63 -9.93
C LEU A 97 6.65 5.32 -11.28
N THR A 98 6.89 4.58 -12.35
CA THR A 98 6.51 5.01 -13.69
C THR A 98 5.04 4.72 -13.89
N LEU A 99 4.23 5.76 -14.09
CA LEU A 99 2.80 5.59 -14.32
C LEU A 99 2.48 5.46 -15.81
N PRO A 100 1.50 4.62 -16.18
CA PRO A 100 0.90 4.67 -17.50
C PRO A 100 0.35 6.06 -17.83
N ASP A 101 0.65 6.54 -19.03
CA ASP A 101 0.04 7.75 -19.58
C ASP A 101 -1.25 7.38 -20.31
N THR A 102 -2.29 7.03 -19.54
CA THR A 102 -3.60 6.65 -20.08
C THR A 102 -4.75 7.42 -19.40
N PRO A 103 -5.79 7.83 -20.15
CA PRO A 103 -6.95 8.52 -19.59
C PRO A 103 -7.69 7.72 -18.52
N GLU A 104 -7.68 6.39 -18.59
CA GLU A 104 -8.34 5.51 -17.64
C GLU A 104 -7.72 5.57 -16.24
N LEU A 105 -6.39 5.75 -16.17
CA LEU A 105 -5.70 5.94 -14.90
C LEU A 105 -6.13 7.26 -14.27
N ASP A 106 -6.17 8.34 -15.04
CA ASP A 106 -6.56 9.67 -14.55
C ASP A 106 -8.00 9.70 -14.05
N ALA A 107 -8.91 9.08 -14.80
CA ALA A 107 -10.31 8.92 -14.40
C ALA A 107 -10.42 8.11 -13.09
N THR A 108 -9.60 7.07 -12.93
CA THR A 108 -9.58 6.24 -11.72
C THR A 108 -9.05 7.01 -10.50
N LEU A 109 -7.93 7.72 -10.66
CA LEU A 109 -7.36 8.57 -9.61
C LEU A 109 -8.31 9.72 -9.22
N ALA A 110 -9.02 10.31 -10.19
CA ALA A 110 -10.02 11.34 -9.92
C ALA A 110 -11.16 10.83 -9.04
N ARG A 111 -11.67 9.61 -9.29
CA ARG A 111 -12.70 8.97 -8.43
C ARG A 111 -12.20 8.79 -6.99
N LEU A 112 -10.95 8.39 -6.80
CA LEU A 112 -10.37 8.23 -5.45
C LEU A 112 -10.29 9.57 -4.70
N GLY A 113 -9.98 10.66 -5.40
CA GLY A 113 -9.98 12.02 -4.84
C GLY A 113 -11.38 12.52 -4.45
N ALA A 114 -12.41 12.13 -5.21
CA ALA A 114 -13.79 12.56 -5.01
C ALA A 114 -14.53 11.83 -3.88
N HIS A 115 -14.19 10.57 -3.59
CA HIS A 115 -14.93 9.71 -2.64
C HIS A 115 -14.68 9.99 -1.13
N ARG A 116 -14.22 11.19 -0.77
CA ARG A 116 -14.09 11.65 0.63
C ARG A 116 -14.48 13.12 0.84
N GLY A 117 -15.35 13.65 -0.02
CA GLY A 117 -16.15 14.86 0.26
C GLY A 117 -17.37 14.55 1.10
#